data_AF-A0AAQ0QEM8-F1
#
_entry.id   AF-A0AAQ0QEM8-F1
#
_cell.length_a   1.000
_cell.length_b   1.000
_cell.length_c   1.000
_cell.angle_alpha   90.00
_cell.angle_beta   90.00
_cell.angle_gamma   90.00
#
_symmetry.space_group_name_H-M   'P 1'
#
loop_
_entity.id
_entity.type
_entity.pdbx_description
1 polymer ?
#
loop_
_entity_poly.entity_id
_entity_poly.type
_entity_poly.pdbx_seq_one_letter_code
_entity_poly.pdbx_strand_id
1 'polypeptide(L)'
;MNYLSIEQSISILPPEFKNIEKYPGRRPIYSSSMGNLYFRGSKDFGYKHKTWWYSIDPEVIKSERIAYIVLAADTKGIFLIPSSIFFAYRHRHPVGAVKGGREDFTILRNDNRYIRHEAKCEDEDITRYFIPNPENHVNVVK
;
A
#
# COMPACT_ATOMS: atom_id res chain seq x y z
N MET A 1 0.90 -16.52 5.83
CA MET A 1 0.72 -15.36 4.93
C MET A 1 2.06 -15.10 4.27
N ASN A 2 2.10 -14.89 2.95
CA ASN A 2 3.34 -14.68 2.19
C ASN A 2 3.57 -13.18 1.97
N TYR A 3 3.32 -12.36 3.00
CA TYR A 3 3.58 -10.92 2.98
C TYR A 3 3.78 -10.43 4.42
N LEU A 4 4.41 -9.27 4.57
CA LEU A 4 4.72 -8.69 5.88
C LEU A 4 3.47 -8.57 6.75
N SER A 5 3.58 -8.94 8.03
CA SER A 5 2.56 -8.64 9.03
C SER A 5 2.41 -7.13 9.20
N ILE A 6 1.37 -6.70 9.92
CA ILE A 6 1.20 -5.27 10.21
C ILE A 6 2.35 -4.78 11.10
N GLU A 7 2.76 -5.57 12.09
CA GLU A 7 3.87 -5.27 12.98
C GLU A 7 5.20 -5.13 12.20
N GLN A 8 5.44 -6.02 11.22
CA GLN A 8 6.60 -5.91 10.32
C GLN A 8 6.48 -4.70 9.39
N SER A 9 5.28 -4.34 8.95
CA SER A 9 5.06 -3.13 8.15
C SER A 9 5.31 -1.87 8.97
N ILE A 10 4.95 -1.89 10.26
CA ILE A 10 5.19 -0.81 11.21
C ILE A 10 6.69 -0.60 11.45
N SER A 11 7.48 -1.68 11.58
CA SER A 11 8.94 -1.54 11.79
C SER A 11 9.70 -0.96 10.61
N ILE A 12 9.09 -0.93 9.42
CA ILE A 12 9.65 -0.34 8.19
C ILE A 12 9.25 1.14 8.04
N LEU A 13 8.25 1.62 8.79
CA LEU A 13 7.79 3.00 8.65
C LEU A 13 8.91 4.00 8.98
N PRO A 14 8.93 5.15 8.29
CA PRO A 14 9.89 6.21 8.57
C PRO A 14 9.83 6.71 10.04
N PRO A 15 10.94 7.21 10.62
CA PRO A 15 11.02 7.60 12.03
C PRO A 15 10.03 8.69 12.48
N GLU A 16 9.47 9.46 11.54
CA GLU A 16 8.44 10.46 11.81
C GLU A 16 7.07 9.86 12.19
N PHE A 17 6.82 8.59 11.88
CA PHE A 17 5.61 7.86 12.28
C PHE A 17 5.77 7.28 13.69
N LYS A 18 5.53 8.12 14.69
CA LYS A 18 5.66 7.80 16.12
C LYS A 18 4.30 7.47 16.73
N ASN A 19 4.33 6.87 17.93
CA ASN A 19 3.16 6.57 18.76
C ASN A 19 2.10 5.75 17.99
N ILE A 20 2.55 4.69 17.35
CA ILE A 20 1.67 3.87 16.53
C ILE A 20 0.81 3.00 17.43
N GLU A 21 -0.50 3.25 17.38
CA GLU A 21 -1.48 2.58 18.23
C GLU A 21 -2.62 2.02 17.40
N LYS A 22 -3.15 0.87 17.83
CA LYS A 22 -4.26 0.23 17.13
C LYS A 22 -5.50 1.11 17.23
N TYR A 23 -6.06 1.50 16.08
CA TYR A 23 -7.34 2.22 16.07
C TYR A 23 -8.47 1.27 16.50
N PRO A 24 -9.44 1.72 17.32
CA PRO A 24 -10.52 0.87 17.79
C PRO A 24 -11.27 0.15 16.65
N GLY A 25 -11.58 -1.13 16.88
CA GLY A 25 -12.37 -1.95 15.94
C GLY A 25 -11.55 -2.99 15.17
N ARG A 26 -12.21 -3.64 14.20
CA ARG A 26 -11.66 -4.80 13.46
C ARG A 26 -10.85 -4.42 12.22
N ARG A 27 -10.97 -3.17 11.75
CA ARG A 27 -10.27 -2.72 10.54
C ARG A 27 -8.76 -2.65 10.83
N PRO A 28 -7.87 -2.92 9.87
CA PRO A 28 -6.42 -2.80 10.04
C PRO A 28 -5.99 -1.33 9.96
N ILE A 29 -6.53 -0.50 10.85
CA ILE A 29 -6.22 0.92 10.98
C ILE A 29 -5.41 1.13 12.27
N TYR A 30 -4.43 2.02 12.19
CA TYR A 30 -3.60 2.44 13.32
C TYR A 30 -3.46 3.96 13.31
N SER A 31 -3.46 4.58 14.49
CA SER A 31 -3.12 6.00 14.65
C SER A 31 -1.61 6.16 14.67
N SER A 32 -1.11 7.32 14.24
CA SER A 32 0.29 7.72 14.40
C SER A 32 0.39 9.24 14.52
N SER A 33 1.56 9.76 14.87
CA SER A 33 1.84 11.21 14.82
C SER A 33 1.65 11.84 13.44
N MET A 34 1.69 11.04 12.37
CA MET A 34 1.48 11.49 10.99
C MET A 34 0.03 11.30 10.51
N GLY A 35 -0.88 10.90 11.40
CA GLY A 35 -2.28 10.63 11.10
C GLY A 35 -2.60 9.14 11.02
N ASN A 36 -3.85 8.82 10.64
CA ASN A 36 -4.34 7.46 10.61
C ASN A 36 -3.79 6.69 9.40
N LEU A 37 -3.39 5.45 9.63
CA LEU A 37 -2.74 4.55 8.69
C LEU A 37 -3.67 3.40 8.37
N TYR A 38 -3.86 3.09 7.09
CA TYR A 38 -4.69 1.96 6.66
C TYR A 38 -3.86 0.86 6.02
N PHE A 39 -3.74 -0.28 6.70
CA PHE A 39 -2.87 -1.37 6.27
C PHE A 39 -3.59 -2.36 5.36
N ARG A 40 -2.89 -2.75 4.29
CA ARG A 40 -3.24 -3.85 3.38
C ARG A 40 -1.98 -4.60 2.99
N GLY A 41 -2.14 -5.88 2.69
CA GLY A 41 -1.03 -6.73 2.26
C GLY A 41 -1.41 -7.53 1.03
N SER A 42 -0.41 -7.80 0.19
CA SER A 42 -0.53 -8.61 -1.00
C SER A 42 0.74 -9.43 -1.16
N LYS A 43 0.60 -10.70 -1.58
CA LYS A 43 1.73 -11.52 -2.02
C LYS A 43 2.21 -11.06 -3.41
N ASP A 44 3.44 -11.37 -3.79
CA ASP A 44 3.87 -11.22 -5.18
C ASP A 44 3.19 -12.30 -6.02
N PHE A 45 2.40 -11.89 -7.00
CA PHE A 45 1.71 -12.79 -7.92
C PHE A 45 2.58 -13.20 -9.12
N GLY A 46 3.70 -12.52 -9.37
CA GLY A 46 4.63 -12.84 -10.46
C GLY A 46 4.07 -12.64 -11.88
N TYR A 47 2.89 -12.03 -12.05
CA TYR A 47 2.30 -11.84 -13.37
C TYR A 47 2.76 -10.53 -14.01
N LYS A 48 2.97 -10.57 -15.33
CA LYS A 48 3.38 -9.40 -16.14
C LYS A 48 2.48 -8.17 -15.95
N HIS A 49 1.19 -8.40 -15.75
CA HIS A 49 0.18 -7.34 -15.60
C HIS A 49 -0.38 -7.24 -14.18
N LYS A 50 0.26 -7.89 -13.20
CA LYS A 50 -0.16 -7.86 -11.79
C LYS A 50 0.97 -8.41 -10.91
N THR A 51 1.85 -7.55 -10.41
CA THR A 51 2.85 -7.96 -9.41
C THR A 51 2.21 -8.03 -8.03
N TRP A 52 1.57 -6.93 -7.59
CA TRP A 52 0.77 -6.88 -6.38
C TRP A 52 -0.63 -6.36 -6.68
N TRP A 53 -1.60 -6.83 -5.91
CA TRP A 53 -2.98 -6.40 -6.01
C TRP A 53 -3.62 -6.23 -4.63
N TYR A 54 -4.31 -5.12 -4.44
CA TYR A 54 -4.97 -4.77 -3.20
C TYR A 54 -6.43 -4.40 -3.47
N SER A 55 -7.30 -4.69 -2.49
CA SER A 55 -8.67 -4.20 -2.46
C SER A 55 -8.79 -3.08 -1.43
N ILE A 56 -8.97 -1.85 -1.91
CA ILE A 56 -8.95 -0.64 -1.10
C ILE A 56 -10.37 -0.08 -0.99
N ASP A 57 -10.77 0.28 0.24
CA ASP A 57 -12.08 0.87 0.50
C ASP A 57 -11.95 2.40 0.61
N PRO A 58 -12.34 3.18 -0.42
CA PRO A 58 -12.30 4.64 -0.35
C PRO A 58 -13.15 5.23 0.77
N GLU A 59 -14.26 4.61 1.12
CA GLU A 59 -15.14 5.15 2.15
C GLU A 59 -14.49 5.03 3.52
N VAL A 60 -13.77 3.94 3.78
CA VAL A 60 -12.90 3.83 4.97
C VAL A 60 -11.84 4.93 4.99
N ILE A 61 -11.21 5.22 3.85
CA ILE A 61 -10.18 6.27 3.78
C ILE A 61 -10.77 7.64 4.16
N LYS A 62 -11.98 7.96 3.67
CA LYS A 62 -12.67 9.22 3.98
C LYS A 62 -13.17 9.29 5.41
N SER A 63 -14.00 8.33 5.81
CA SER A 63 -14.71 8.33 7.11
C SER A 63 -13.74 8.24 8.29
N GLU A 64 -12.70 7.43 8.18
CA GLU A 64 -11.69 7.25 9.24
C GLU A 64 -10.53 8.25 9.13
N ARG A 65 -10.62 9.23 8.22
CA ARG A 65 -9.61 10.28 7.98
C ARG A 65 -8.20 9.69 7.83
N ILE A 66 -8.08 8.64 7.03
CA ILE A 66 -6.81 7.99 6.75
C ILE A 66 -5.88 8.98 6.06
N ALA A 67 -4.70 9.20 6.62
CA ALA A 67 -3.66 10.05 6.05
C ALA A 67 -2.77 9.28 5.06
N TYR A 68 -2.46 8.01 5.37
CA TYR A 68 -1.63 7.15 4.53
C TYR A 68 -2.20 5.74 4.42
N ILE A 69 -2.09 5.17 3.22
CA ILE A 69 -2.38 3.77 2.92
C ILE A 69 -1.04 3.04 2.91
N VAL A 70 -0.91 2.01 3.76
CA VAL A 70 0.30 1.20 3.88
C VAL A 70 0.06 -0.15 3.20
N LEU A 71 0.78 -0.40 2.11
CA LEU A 71 0.60 -1.58 1.27
C LEU A 71 1.83 -2.50 1.38
N ALA A 72 1.73 -3.60 2.12
CA ALA A 72 2.79 -4.61 2.15
C ALA A 72 2.91 -5.28 0.78
N ALA A 73 4.11 -5.28 0.21
CA ALA A 73 4.45 -5.80 -1.11
C ALA A 73 5.23 -7.11 -0.95
N ASP A 74 4.50 -8.20 -0.67
CA ASP A 74 5.08 -9.46 -0.20
C ASP A 74 5.94 -9.19 1.06
N THR A 75 7.12 -9.79 1.11
CA THR A 75 8.20 -9.60 2.08
C THR A 75 9.17 -8.51 1.65
N LYS A 76 8.99 -7.91 0.46
CA LYS A 76 9.96 -6.99 -0.17
C LYS A 76 10.04 -5.62 0.50
N GLY A 77 8.93 -5.15 1.06
CA GLY A 77 8.81 -3.81 1.63
C GLY A 77 7.35 -3.35 1.68
N ILE A 78 7.16 -2.04 1.82
CA ILE A 78 5.85 -1.40 1.85
C ILE A 78 5.77 -0.28 0.82
N PHE A 79 4.57 -0.02 0.29
CA PHE A 79 4.25 1.28 -0.29
C PHE A 79 3.55 2.13 0.76
N LEU A 80 4.04 3.34 0.97
CA LEU A 80 3.45 4.34 1.84
C LEU A 80 2.79 5.42 0.99
N ILE A 81 1.52 5.21 0.63
CA ILE A 81 0.78 6.06 -0.31
C ILE A 81 -0.02 7.12 0.47
N PRO A 82 0.25 8.43 0.30
CA PRO A 82 -0.59 9.47 0.88
C PRO A 82 -2.01 9.39 0.32
N SER A 83 -3.03 9.56 1.16
CA SER A 83 -4.43 9.50 0.72
C SER A 83 -4.78 10.55 -0.33
N SER A 84 -4.11 11.70 -0.32
CA SER A 84 -4.26 12.74 -1.35
C SER A 84 -3.85 12.23 -2.74
N ILE A 85 -2.76 11.46 -2.82
CA ILE A 85 -2.27 10.86 -4.07
C ILE A 85 -3.24 9.78 -4.54
N PHE A 86 -3.71 8.94 -3.62
CA PHE A 86 -4.74 7.94 -3.91
C PHE A 86 -5.99 8.56 -4.54
N PHE A 87 -6.54 9.64 -3.94
CA PHE A 87 -7.72 10.32 -4.46
C PHE A 87 -7.45 11.13 -5.72
N ALA A 88 -6.27 11.73 -5.88
CA ALA A 88 -5.91 12.46 -7.09
C ALA A 88 -5.93 11.56 -8.33
N TYR A 89 -5.42 10.32 -8.21
CA TYR A 89 -5.52 9.33 -9.28
C TYR A 89 -6.99 8.98 -9.58
N ARG A 90 -7.79 8.71 -8.54
CA ARG A 90 -9.22 8.38 -8.69
C ARG A 90 -10.05 9.50 -9.33
N HIS A 91 -9.69 10.75 -9.08
CA HIS A 91 -10.40 11.87 -9.67
C HIS A 91 -10.19 11.97 -11.19
N ARG A 92 -9.03 11.50 -11.66
CA ARG A 92 -8.67 11.48 -13.09
C ARG A 92 -9.17 10.23 -13.82
N HIS A 93 -9.53 9.17 -13.09
CA HIS A 93 -9.74 7.84 -13.67
C HIS A 93 -10.97 7.10 -13.14
N PRO A 94 -11.76 6.43 -14.00
CA PRO A 94 -12.83 5.54 -13.57
C PRO A 94 -12.26 4.18 -13.12
N VAL A 95 -11.67 4.15 -11.92
CA VAL A 95 -11.04 2.93 -11.34
C VAL A 95 -12.05 1.79 -11.20
N GLY A 96 -11.60 0.56 -11.47
CA GLY A 96 -12.42 -0.64 -11.36
C GLY A 96 -13.00 -0.85 -9.96
N ALA A 97 -14.30 -1.10 -9.89
CA ALA A 97 -14.98 -1.44 -8.66
C ALA A 97 -14.88 -2.94 -8.35
N VAL A 98 -14.64 -3.26 -7.08
CA VAL A 98 -14.71 -4.62 -6.54
C VAL A 98 -15.80 -4.73 -5.47
N LYS A 99 -16.10 -5.96 -5.05
CA LYS A 99 -17.21 -6.27 -4.15
C LYS A 99 -17.20 -5.40 -2.88
N GLY A 100 -18.36 -4.82 -2.58
CA GLY A 100 -18.59 -4.06 -1.34
C GLY A 100 -18.11 -2.61 -1.38
N GLY A 101 -18.10 -1.95 -2.56
CA GLY A 101 -17.73 -0.54 -2.70
C GLY A 101 -16.22 -0.26 -2.69
N ARG A 102 -15.42 -1.32 -2.71
CA ARG A 102 -13.96 -1.24 -2.78
C ARG A 102 -13.50 -1.04 -4.22
N GLU A 103 -12.25 -0.67 -4.41
CA GLU A 103 -11.62 -0.57 -5.71
C GLU A 103 -10.36 -1.42 -5.83
N ASP A 104 -10.03 -1.72 -7.08
CA ASP A 104 -8.75 -2.30 -7.45
C ASP A 104 -7.61 -1.29 -7.23
N PHE A 105 -6.50 -1.82 -6.72
CA PHE A 105 -5.21 -1.14 -6.69
C PHE A 105 -4.15 -2.14 -7.10
N THR A 106 -3.78 -2.14 -8.38
CA THR A 106 -2.72 -3.00 -8.93
C THR A 106 -1.41 -2.25 -9.04
N ILE A 107 -0.32 -2.91 -8.64
CA ILE A 107 1.04 -2.42 -8.80
C ILE A 107 1.82 -3.40 -9.69
N LEU A 108 2.50 -2.87 -10.69
CA LEU A 108 3.45 -3.57 -11.55
C LEU A 108 4.87 -3.20 -11.14
N ARG A 109 5.74 -4.20 -11.09
CA ARG A 109 7.19 -3.98 -10.98
C ARG A 109 7.81 -4.06 -12.38
N ASN A 110 8.34 -2.94 -12.85
CA ASN A 110 9.04 -2.80 -14.13
C ASN A 110 10.48 -2.34 -13.85
N ASP A 111 11.43 -3.28 -13.88
CA ASP A 111 12.83 -3.03 -13.53
C ASP A 111 12.98 -2.31 -12.17
N ASN A 112 13.39 -1.03 -12.21
CA ASN A 112 13.59 -0.16 -11.06
C ASN A 112 12.39 0.74 -10.74
N ARG A 113 11.24 0.50 -11.38
CA ARG A 113 10.03 1.31 -11.22
C ARG A 113 8.86 0.48 -10.70
N TYR A 114 8.02 1.14 -9.92
CA TYR A 114 6.75 0.60 -9.45
C TYR A 114 5.62 1.44 -10.03
N ILE A 115 4.76 0.81 -10.81
CA ILE A 115 3.71 1.47 -11.58
C ILE A 115 2.36 1.06 -11.03
N ARG A 116 1.55 2.03 -10.59
CA ARG A 116 0.12 1.81 -10.38
C ARG A 116 -0.52 1.68 -11.76
N HIS A 117 -1.20 0.56 -11.97
CA HIS A 117 -1.81 0.20 -13.25
C HIS A 117 -3.28 -0.18 -13.03
N GLU A 118 -4.19 0.35 -13.83
CA GLU A 118 -5.59 -0.10 -13.84
C GLU A 118 -6.07 -0.16 -15.29
N ALA A 119 -6.97 -1.11 -15.58
CA ALA A 119 -7.47 -1.27 -16.94
C ALA A 119 -8.14 0.03 -17.42
N LYS A 120 -7.74 0.49 -18.62
CA LYS A 120 -8.26 1.73 -19.25
C LYS A 120 -7.95 3.02 -18.48
N CYS A 121 -6.98 3.01 -17.56
CA CYS A 121 -6.48 4.18 -16.86
C CYS A 121 -5.04 4.48 -17.30
N GLU A 122 -4.60 5.73 -17.17
CA GLU A 122 -3.18 6.05 -17.37
C GLU A 122 -2.36 5.50 -16.20
N ASP A 123 -1.21 4.92 -16.52
CA ASP A 123 -0.25 4.42 -15.55
C ASP A 123 0.32 5.57 -14.70
N GLU A 124 0.49 5.33 -13.40
CA GLU A 124 1.10 6.29 -12.47
C GLU A 124 2.35 5.70 -11.82
N ASP A 125 3.48 6.40 -11.95
CA ASP A 125 4.70 6.01 -11.27
C ASP A 125 4.61 6.34 -9.77
N ILE A 126 4.65 5.28 -8.96
CA ILE A 126 4.58 5.36 -7.49
C ILE A 126 5.88 4.93 -6.84
N THR A 127 6.99 4.86 -7.59
CA THR A 127 8.28 4.34 -7.12
C THR A 127 8.78 5.07 -5.88
N ARG A 128 8.62 6.40 -5.84
CA ARG A 128 9.03 7.24 -4.70
C ARG A 128 8.34 6.92 -3.38
N TYR A 129 7.25 6.16 -3.40
CA TYR A 129 6.49 5.76 -2.21
C TYR A 129 6.87 4.37 -1.70
N PHE A 130 7.77 3.65 -2.38
CA PHE A 130 8.24 2.35 -1.94
C PHE A 130 9.34 2.49 -0.89
N ILE A 131 9.21 1.75 0.20
CA ILE A 131 10.21 1.63 1.26
C ILE A 131 10.62 0.15 1.35
N PRO A 132 11.87 -0.19 1.02
CA PRO A 132 12.33 -1.59 1.04
C PRO A 132 12.38 -2.12 2.47
N ASN A 133 12.08 -3.41 2.63
CA ASN A 133 12.31 -4.10 3.89
C ASN A 133 13.83 -4.33 4.07
N PRO A 134 14.46 -3.81 5.13
CA PRO A 134 15.90 -3.91 5.36
C PRO A 134 16.40 -5.36 5.45
N GLU A 135 15.56 -6.31 5.89
CA GLU A 135 15.93 -7.72 6.02
C GLU A 135 16.20 -8.41 4.68
N ASN A 136 15.72 -7.85 3.55
CA ASN A 136 16.03 -8.39 2.22
C ASN A 136 17.46 -8.09 1.74
N HIS A 137 18.17 -7.18 2.41
CA HIS A 137 19.59 -6.91 2.10
C HIS A 137 20.54 -7.91 2.75
N VAL A 138 20.06 -8.82 3.62
CA VAL A 138 20.91 -9.75 4.38
C VAL A 138 21.18 -11.07 3.64
N ASN A 139 20.46 -11.36 2.54
CA ASN A 139 20.57 -12.65 1.83
C ASN A 139 21.41 -12.62 0.54
N VAL A 140 22.36 -11.68 0.40
CA VAL A 140 23.33 -11.68 -0.71
C VAL A 140 24.75 -11.84 -0.19
N VAL A 141 25.01 -12.91 0.57
CA VAL A 141 26.36 -13.50 0.69
C VAL A 141 26.21 -15.01 0.81
N LYS A 142 26.34 -15.73 -0.31
CA LYS A 142 26.92 -17.07 -0.38
C LYS A 142 27.71 -17.19 -1.66
#